data_AF-A0AAD9KWX9-F1
#
_entry.id   AF-A0AAD9KWX9-F1
#
_cell.length_a   1.000
_cell.length_b   1.000
_cell.length_c   1.000
_cell.angle_alpha   90.00
_cell.angle_beta   90.00
_cell.angle_gamma   90.00
#
_symmetry.space_group_name_H-M   'P 1'
#
loop_
_entity.id
_entity.type
_entity.pdbx_description
1 polymer ?
#
loop_
_entity_poly.entity_id
_entity_poly.type
_entity_poly.pdbx_seq_one_letter_code
_entity_poly.pdbx_strand_id
1 'polypeptide(L)'
;MPVYVRKSNLLTAPSLSSEIPDNDVWDFLQDPTLMVDQLPQPFRMVNKLVVQLIDDAWDTIAKREHERIAEASRYKPPQYQCGLQTQIPGKPHCISASSDGKFIFVGTTDSLVVIDALSQTTKDTWKDDSLDIINVNVVDIEEDVYLLSVTSDLGMLRMFVFYKELLYLVWSYEMESDKKSTVIKCESSSMGDYVGIGLENVSIHETWLDLYKLPRESWLKDLESVYSVMKERISAAAAAAVSLRTLPSARVLQ
;
A
#
# COMPACT_ATOMS: atom_id res chain seq x y z
N MET A 1 -60.29 54.79 35.81
CA MET A 1 -59.40 54.09 34.86
C MET A 1 -59.34 52.61 35.22
N PRO A 2 -59.33 51.70 34.25
CA PRO A 2 -59.38 50.25 34.49
C PRO A 2 -57.98 49.68 34.73
N VAL A 3 -57.87 48.54 35.42
CA VAL A 3 -56.75 47.61 35.26
C VAL A 3 -57.31 46.18 35.31
N TYR A 4 -57.23 45.50 34.17
CA TYR A 4 -57.42 44.06 34.04
C TYR A 4 -56.21 43.34 34.66
N VAL A 5 -56.46 42.35 35.50
CA VAL A 5 -55.46 41.33 35.84
C VAL A 5 -56.05 39.97 35.46
N ARG A 6 -55.44 39.32 34.45
CA ARG A 6 -55.72 37.93 34.10
C ARG A 6 -55.28 37.05 35.27
N LYS A 7 -56.23 36.37 35.93
CA LYS A 7 -55.88 35.30 36.88
C LYS A 7 -55.54 34.03 36.09
N SER A 8 -54.35 33.53 36.42
CA SER A 8 -53.63 32.38 35.90
C SER A 8 -54.42 31.07 35.90
N ASN A 9 -54.11 30.21 34.93
CA ASN A 9 -54.44 28.79 34.89
C ASN A 9 -54.14 28.15 36.26
N LEU A 10 -55.20 27.84 37.01
CA LEU A 10 -55.10 27.01 38.19
C LEU A 10 -54.99 25.56 37.71
N LEU A 11 -53.79 25.01 37.81
CA LEU A 11 -53.55 23.58 37.84
C LEU A 11 -54.39 23.00 38.99
N THR A 12 -55.48 22.32 38.67
CA THR A 12 -56.28 21.60 39.65
C THR A 12 -55.47 20.37 40.11
N ALA A 13 -55.11 20.32 41.39
CA ALA A 13 -54.55 19.13 42.00
C ALA A 13 -55.58 17.98 41.92
N PRO A 14 -55.16 16.72 41.70
CA PRO A 14 -56.10 15.60 41.63
C PRO A 14 -56.73 15.42 43.02
N SER A 15 -58.05 15.50 43.07
CA SER A 15 -58.83 15.31 44.28
C SER A 15 -58.66 13.87 44.80
N LEU A 16 -58.12 13.75 46.01
CA LEU A 16 -58.31 12.61 46.90
C LEU A 16 -59.80 12.55 47.28
N SER A 17 -60.59 11.85 46.48
CA SER A 17 -61.94 11.42 46.86
C SER A 17 -62.26 10.13 46.15
N SER A 18 -62.35 9.07 46.94
CA SER A 18 -62.90 7.77 46.60
C SER A 18 -64.29 7.91 46.00
N GLU A 19 -64.41 7.69 44.70
CA GLU A 19 -65.61 7.21 44.00
C GLU A 19 -65.15 6.90 42.57
N ILE A 20 -64.88 5.62 42.31
CA ILE A 20 -64.64 5.10 40.97
C ILE A 20 -65.99 5.23 40.24
N PRO A 21 -66.13 6.05 39.19
CA PRO A 21 -67.33 5.97 38.38
C PRO A 21 -67.27 4.64 37.64
N ASP A 22 -68.35 3.85 37.69
CA ASP A 22 -68.56 2.59 36.96
C ASP A 22 -68.60 2.78 35.42
N ASN A 23 -67.67 3.55 34.86
CA ASN A 23 -67.56 3.84 33.42
C ASN A 23 -66.29 3.23 32.79
N ASP A 24 -65.46 2.55 33.58
CA ASP A 24 -64.21 1.90 33.13
C ASP A 24 -64.44 0.54 32.43
N VAL A 25 -65.69 0.09 32.31
CA VAL A 25 -66.01 -1.23 31.72
C VAL A 25 -66.19 -1.16 30.19
N TRP A 26 -66.11 0.02 29.56
CA TRP A 26 -66.33 0.14 28.11
C TRP A 26 -65.19 0.77 27.31
N ASP A 27 -64.06 1.10 27.94
CA ASP A 27 -62.94 1.76 27.25
C ASP A 27 -62.28 0.82 26.20
N PHE A 28 -62.29 -0.49 26.44
CA PHE A 28 -61.79 -1.50 25.48
C PHE A 28 -62.67 -1.68 24.23
N LEU A 29 -63.91 -1.18 24.23
CA LEU A 29 -64.77 -1.22 23.04
C LEU A 29 -64.36 -0.20 21.98
N GLN A 30 -63.65 0.87 22.38
CA GLN A 30 -63.16 1.90 21.46
C GLN A 30 -61.76 1.60 20.90
N ASP A 31 -60.93 0.86 21.63
CA ASP A 31 -59.61 0.43 21.16
C ASP A 31 -59.34 -1.04 21.58
N PRO A 32 -59.44 -2.02 20.65
CA PRO A 32 -59.18 -3.43 20.93
C PRO A 32 -57.76 -3.72 21.44
N THR A 33 -56.81 -2.78 21.25
CA THR A 33 -55.42 -2.93 21.70
C THR A 33 -55.24 -2.70 23.21
N LEU A 34 -56.26 -2.15 23.90
CA LEU A 34 -56.33 -2.04 25.36
C LEU A 34 -56.26 -3.39 26.09
N MET A 35 -56.63 -4.49 25.41
CA MET A 35 -56.57 -5.83 26.02
C MET A 35 -55.12 -6.30 26.27
N VAL A 36 -54.15 -5.72 25.56
CA VAL A 36 -52.73 -6.11 25.63
C VAL A 36 -51.88 -5.02 26.31
N ASP A 37 -52.26 -3.75 26.16
CA ASP A 37 -51.46 -2.60 26.62
C ASP A 37 -51.83 -2.19 28.06
N GLN A 38 -51.10 -2.76 29.03
CA GLN A 38 -51.37 -2.63 30.48
C GLN A 38 -51.02 -1.24 31.07
N LEU A 39 -50.41 -0.35 30.29
CA LEU A 39 -49.95 0.95 30.79
C LEU A 39 -51.12 1.95 30.91
N PRO A 40 -51.27 2.64 32.04
CA PRO A 40 -52.20 3.76 32.17
C PRO A 40 -51.84 4.93 31.23
N GLN A 41 -52.83 5.74 30.87
CA GLN A 41 -52.54 7.04 30.26
C GLN A 41 -51.83 7.95 31.29
N PRO A 42 -50.81 8.72 30.89
CA PRO A 42 -50.32 9.00 29.53
C PRO A 42 -49.16 8.10 29.06
N PHE A 43 -48.66 7.20 29.91
CA PHE A 43 -47.46 6.41 29.65
C PHE A 43 -47.60 5.47 28.45
N ARG A 44 -48.83 5.05 28.16
CA ARG A 44 -49.15 4.26 26.97
C ARG A 44 -48.81 4.97 25.67
N MET A 45 -49.20 6.24 25.57
CA MET A 45 -48.91 7.06 24.39
C MET A 45 -47.39 7.23 24.23
N VAL A 46 -46.68 7.46 25.34
CA VAL A 46 -45.22 7.52 25.34
C VAL A 46 -44.61 6.20 24.86
N ASN A 47 -45.11 5.06 25.33
CA ASN A 47 -44.61 3.75 24.93
C ASN A 47 -44.79 3.52 23.41
N LYS A 48 -45.97 3.82 22.85
CA LYS A 48 -46.23 3.71 21.40
C LYS A 48 -45.27 4.59 20.59
N LEU A 49 -45.03 5.83 21.03
CA LEU A 49 -44.10 6.75 20.36
C LEU A 49 -42.64 6.26 20.44
N VAL A 50 -42.22 5.69 21.57
CA VAL A 50 -40.87 5.13 21.74
C VAL A 50 -40.67 3.91 20.86
N VAL A 51 -41.65 3.00 20.82
CA VAL A 51 -41.59 1.81 19.95
C VAL A 51 -41.52 2.22 18.49
N GLN A 52 -42.38 3.14 18.05
CA GLN A 52 -42.36 3.64 16.68
C GLN A 52 -41.02 4.30 16.32
N LEU A 53 -40.44 5.10 17.23
CA LEU A 53 -39.14 5.71 17.00
C LEU A 53 -38.02 4.68 16.84
N ILE A 54 -38.08 3.58 17.61
CA ILE A 54 -37.12 2.48 17.51
C ILE A 54 -37.27 1.75 16.17
N ASP A 55 -38.50 1.46 15.76
CA ASP A 55 -38.78 0.81 14.48
C ASP A 55 -38.31 1.68 13.29
N ASP A 56 -38.63 2.97 13.30
CA ASP A 56 -38.19 3.93 12.27
C ASP A 56 -36.66 4.04 12.21
N ALA A 57 -35.99 4.04 13.37
CA ALA A 57 -34.53 4.06 13.46
C ALA A 57 -33.93 2.76 12.90
N TRP A 58 -34.54 1.61 13.20
CA TRP A 58 -34.09 0.31 12.71
C TRP A 58 -34.22 0.21 11.18
N ASP A 59 -35.35 0.62 10.62
CA ASP A 59 -35.56 0.65 9.17
C ASP A 59 -34.55 1.55 8.46
N THR A 60 -34.24 2.69 9.07
CA THR A 60 -33.24 3.61 8.52
C THR A 60 -31.84 2.98 8.52
N ILE A 61 -31.47 2.27 9.59
CA ILE A 61 -30.19 1.56 9.68
C ILE A 61 -30.13 0.42 8.65
N ALA A 62 -31.19 -0.39 8.56
CA ALA A 62 -31.28 -1.51 7.63
C ALA A 62 -31.17 -1.05 6.17
N LYS A 63 -31.83 0.05 5.81
CA LYS A 63 -31.73 0.66 4.48
C LYS A 63 -30.31 1.11 4.16
N ARG A 64 -29.65 1.83 5.08
CA ARG A 64 -28.25 2.28 4.89
C ARG A 64 -27.28 1.12 4.73
N GLU A 65 -27.47 0.06 5.51
CA GLU A 65 -26.63 -1.14 5.41
C GLU A 65 -26.82 -1.84 4.06
N HIS A 66 -28.07 -1.95 3.60
CA HIS A 66 -28.38 -2.52 2.30
C HIS A 66 -27.77 -1.71 1.14
N GLU A 67 -27.84 -0.37 1.22
CA GLU A 67 -27.20 0.53 0.25
C GLU A 67 -25.67 0.38 0.27
N ARG A 68 -25.05 0.31 1.45
CA ARG A 68 -23.60 0.08 1.60
C ARG A 68 -23.15 -1.25 0.99
N ILE A 69 -23.90 -2.33 1.25
CA ILE A 69 -23.62 -3.66 0.67
C ILE A 69 -23.81 -3.62 -0.85
N ALA A 70 -24.87 -2.98 -1.33
CA ALA A 70 -25.13 -2.82 -2.76
C ALA A 70 -24.01 -2.03 -3.45
N GLU A 71 -23.54 -0.93 -2.86
CA GLU A 71 -22.40 -0.15 -3.36
C GLU A 71 -21.10 -0.95 -3.34
N ALA A 72 -20.81 -1.67 -2.25
CA ALA A 72 -19.65 -2.56 -2.17
C ALA A 72 -19.69 -3.66 -3.23
N SER A 73 -20.88 -4.10 -3.65
CA SER A 73 -21.05 -5.10 -4.70
C SER A 73 -20.96 -4.55 -6.14
N ARG A 74 -21.07 -3.23 -6.33
CA ARG A 74 -21.00 -2.60 -7.67
C ARG A 74 -19.61 -2.72 -8.29
N TYR A 75 -18.57 -2.67 -7.45
CA TYR A 75 -17.19 -2.80 -7.90
C TYR A 75 -16.63 -4.14 -7.43
N LYS A 76 -16.65 -5.13 -8.31
CA LYS A 76 -15.85 -6.33 -8.12
C LYS A 76 -14.46 -6.03 -8.68
N PRO A 77 -13.42 -5.87 -7.85
CA PRO A 77 -12.07 -5.74 -8.38
C PRO A 77 -11.78 -6.95 -9.27
N PRO A 78 -11.08 -6.75 -10.41
CA PRO A 78 -10.72 -7.86 -11.28
C PRO A 78 -10.01 -8.93 -10.46
N GLN A 79 -10.56 -10.14 -10.48
CA GLN A 79 -9.95 -11.29 -9.84
C GLN A 79 -8.85 -11.80 -10.77
N TYR A 80 -7.61 -11.45 -10.47
CA TYR A 80 -6.47 -12.02 -11.16
C TYR A 80 -6.26 -13.45 -10.66
N GLN A 81 -6.29 -14.42 -11.58
CA GLN A 81 -5.82 -15.76 -11.27
C GLN A 81 -4.32 -15.66 -11.03
N CYS A 82 -3.90 -15.74 -9.76
CA CYS A 82 -2.50 -15.83 -9.39
C CYS A 82 -2.01 -17.23 -9.79
N GLY A 83 -1.69 -17.40 -11.07
CA GLY A 83 -1.47 -18.71 -11.68
C GLY A 83 -0.17 -19.39 -11.28
N LEU A 84 0.80 -18.63 -10.75
CA LEU A 84 2.08 -19.17 -10.31
C LEU A 84 2.72 -18.22 -9.30
N GLN A 85 3.16 -18.74 -8.16
CA GLN A 85 4.00 -17.98 -7.23
C GLN A 85 5.41 -17.93 -7.81
N THR A 86 5.88 -16.73 -8.19
CA THR A 86 7.27 -16.53 -8.60
C THR A 86 8.20 -16.89 -7.44
N GLN A 87 9.18 -17.75 -7.71
CA GLN A 87 10.19 -18.12 -6.73
C GLN A 87 11.20 -16.98 -6.62
N ILE A 88 11.12 -16.22 -5.53
CA ILE A 88 12.07 -15.16 -5.21
C ILE A 88 13.18 -15.79 -4.35
N PRO A 89 14.47 -15.57 -4.66
CA PRO A 89 15.55 -16.07 -3.82
C PRO A 89 15.52 -15.34 -2.47
N GLY A 90 15.31 -16.09 -1.38
CA GLY A 90 15.31 -15.55 -0.03
C GLY A 90 14.00 -14.88 0.37
N LYS A 91 14.02 -14.22 1.53
CA LYS A 91 12.86 -13.53 2.10
C LYS A 91 12.82 -12.09 1.56
N PRO A 92 11.72 -11.65 0.93
CA PRO A 92 11.58 -10.26 0.50
C PRO A 92 11.32 -9.35 1.71
N HIS A 93 12.01 -8.21 1.76
CA HIS A 93 11.84 -7.15 2.76
C HIS A 93 11.11 -5.94 2.17
N CYS A 94 11.50 -5.56 0.95
CA CYS A 94 10.92 -4.41 0.26
C CYS A 94 10.72 -4.68 -1.23
N ILE A 95 9.81 -3.91 -1.82
CA ILE A 95 9.42 -4.02 -3.22
C ILE A 95 9.18 -2.63 -3.78
N SER A 96 9.59 -2.42 -5.02
CA SER A 96 9.33 -1.20 -5.77
C SER A 96 9.10 -1.55 -7.23
N ALA A 97 8.25 -0.79 -7.92
CA ALA A 97 7.92 -1.03 -9.32
C ALA A 97 8.41 0.15 -10.15
N SER A 98 8.79 -0.12 -11.40
CA SER A 98 9.04 0.94 -12.38
C SER A 98 7.77 1.75 -12.64
N SER A 99 7.92 3.01 -13.07
CA SER A 99 6.75 3.88 -13.28
C SER A 99 5.88 3.42 -14.46
N ASP A 100 6.48 2.73 -15.43
CA ASP A 100 5.82 2.07 -16.55
C ASP A 100 5.21 0.69 -16.22
N GLY A 101 5.47 0.16 -15.02
CA GLY A 101 4.98 -1.13 -14.56
C GLY A 101 5.56 -2.35 -15.29
N LYS A 102 6.63 -2.20 -16.08
CA LYS A 102 7.28 -3.32 -16.76
C LYS A 102 8.08 -4.21 -15.82
N PHE A 103 8.76 -3.60 -14.83
CA PHE A 103 9.66 -4.31 -13.94
C PHE A 103 9.29 -4.10 -12.48
N ILE A 104 9.51 -5.15 -11.70
CA ILE A 104 9.37 -5.19 -10.25
C ILE A 104 10.75 -5.48 -9.67
N PHE A 105 11.17 -4.63 -8.74
CA PHE A 105 12.44 -4.71 -8.05
C PHE A 105 12.19 -5.11 -6.61
N VAL A 106 12.81 -6.20 -6.17
CA VAL A 106 12.60 -6.78 -4.86
C VAL A 106 13.91 -6.79 -4.10
N GLY A 107 13.94 -6.10 -2.96
CA GLY A 107 15.01 -6.20 -1.99
C GLY A 107 14.75 -7.36 -1.04
N THR A 108 15.72 -8.26 -0.94
CA THR A 108 15.67 -9.44 -0.07
C THR A 108 16.83 -9.40 0.92
N THR A 109 16.90 -10.41 1.79
CA THR A 109 18.14 -10.73 2.50
C THR A 109 19.22 -11.10 1.49
N ASP A 110 20.29 -10.30 1.45
CA ASP A 110 21.49 -10.49 0.65
C ASP A 110 21.34 -10.33 -0.87
N SER A 111 20.15 -9.99 -1.39
CA SER A 111 20.00 -9.84 -2.85
C SER A 111 18.97 -8.83 -3.32
N LEU A 112 19.28 -8.18 -4.44
CA LEU A 112 18.38 -7.35 -5.22
C LEU A 112 17.94 -8.13 -6.46
N VAL A 113 16.65 -8.38 -6.61
CA VAL A 113 16.08 -9.22 -7.66
C VAL A 113 15.24 -8.35 -8.59
N VAL A 114 15.44 -8.51 -9.91
CA VAL A 114 14.61 -7.87 -10.92
C VAL A 114 13.69 -8.89 -11.56
N ILE A 115 12.39 -8.61 -11.55
CA ILE A 115 11.34 -9.47 -12.10
C ILE A 115 10.60 -8.70 -13.17
N ASP A 116 10.40 -9.31 -14.33
CA ASP A 116 9.49 -8.78 -15.35
C ASP A 116 8.04 -9.00 -14.88
N ALA A 117 7.27 -7.91 -14.77
CA ALA A 117 5.92 -7.92 -14.24
C ALA A 117 4.94 -8.74 -15.10
N LEU A 118 5.17 -8.80 -16.41
CA LEU A 118 4.31 -9.51 -17.35
C LEU A 118 4.63 -11.00 -17.37
N SER A 119 5.91 -11.34 -17.59
CA SER A 119 6.32 -12.74 -17.71
C SER A 119 6.53 -13.44 -16.36
N GLN A 120 6.62 -12.67 -15.27
CA GLN A 120 6.92 -13.15 -13.92
C GLN A 120 8.24 -13.92 -13.83
N THR A 121 9.16 -13.65 -14.77
CA THR A 121 10.50 -14.23 -14.82
C THR A 121 11.52 -13.30 -14.19
N THR A 122 12.48 -13.89 -13.47
CA THR A 122 13.64 -13.16 -12.94
C THR A 122 14.58 -12.82 -14.09
N LYS A 123 14.87 -11.53 -14.28
CA LYS A 123 15.77 -11.02 -15.31
C LYS A 123 17.21 -10.98 -14.85
N ASP A 124 17.44 -10.40 -13.67
CA ASP A 124 18.75 -10.34 -13.07
C ASP A 124 18.66 -10.41 -11.55
N THR A 125 19.78 -10.75 -10.91
CA THR A 125 19.90 -10.79 -9.45
C THR A 125 21.29 -10.35 -9.04
N TRP A 126 21.36 -9.24 -8.32
CA TRP A 126 22.58 -8.82 -7.64
C TRP A 126 22.60 -9.40 -6.23
N LYS A 127 23.74 -9.94 -5.80
CA LYS A 127 23.91 -10.57 -4.48
C LYS A 127 25.09 -9.99 -3.71
N ASP A 128 24.91 -9.82 -2.42
CA ASP A 128 25.92 -9.43 -1.44
C ASP A 128 25.55 -10.02 -0.08
N ASP A 129 26.24 -11.08 0.33
CA ASP A 129 25.97 -11.89 1.54
C ASP A 129 26.12 -11.11 2.86
N SER A 130 26.50 -9.85 2.81
CA SER A 130 26.80 -9.03 3.98
C SER A 130 25.70 -8.04 4.36
N LEU A 131 24.65 -7.90 3.56
CA LEU A 131 23.72 -6.78 3.67
C LEU A 131 22.26 -7.16 3.42
N ASP A 132 21.40 -6.73 4.34
CA ASP A 132 19.95 -6.83 4.20
C ASP A 132 19.41 -5.56 3.51
N ILE A 133 18.69 -5.73 2.40
CA ILE A 133 18.09 -4.61 1.68
C ILE A 133 16.79 -4.19 2.35
N ILE A 134 16.75 -2.96 2.89
CA ILE A 134 15.56 -2.41 3.58
C ILE A 134 14.69 -1.58 2.65
N ASN A 135 15.29 -0.83 1.74
CA ASN A 135 14.55 0.08 0.87
C ASN A 135 15.12 0.09 -0.55
N VAL A 136 14.23 0.15 -1.54
CA VAL A 136 14.54 0.27 -2.96
C VAL A 136 13.68 1.39 -3.52
N ASN A 137 14.32 2.47 -3.95
CA ASN A 137 13.68 3.54 -4.70
C ASN A 137 14.03 3.41 -6.19
N VAL A 138 13.05 3.61 -7.07
CA VAL A 138 13.21 3.42 -8.51
C VAL A 138 12.80 4.70 -9.23
N VAL A 139 13.64 5.15 -10.16
CA VAL A 139 13.38 6.29 -11.03
C VAL A 139 13.69 5.92 -12.47
N ASP A 140 12.78 6.24 -13.36
CA ASP A 140 12.93 6.02 -14.80
C ASP A 140 13.79 7.17 -15.36
N ILE A 141 14.97 6.83 -15.90
CA ILE A 141 15.89 7.82 -16.47
C ILE A 141 15.59 8.05 -17.96
N GLU A 142 15.47 6.94 -18.69
CA GLU A 142 15.26 6.85 -20.14
C GLU A 142 14.35 5.65 -20.44
N GLU A 143 13.99 5.47 -21.71
CA GLU A 143 13.19 4.31 -22.12
C GLU A 143 13.94 3.01 -21.84
N ASP A 144 13.33 2.13 -21.03
CA ASP A 144 13.93 0.87 -20.55
C ASP A 144 15.24 1.05 -19.76
N VAL A 145 15.46 2.21 -19.13
CA VAL A 145 16.61 2.47 -18.26
C VAL A 145 16.17 3.04 -16.92
N TYR A 146 16.53 2.36 -15.84
CA TYR A 146 16.03 2.67 -14.49
C TYR A 146 17.19 2.88 -13.52
N LEU A 147 17.14 3.95 -12.74
CA LEU A 147 18.00 4.19 -11.60
C LEU A 147 17.37 3.57 -10.36
N LEU A 148 18.14 2.76 -9.64
CA LEU A 148 17.74 2.19 -8.36
C LEU A 148 18.63 2.75 -7.27
N SER A 149 18.01 3.26 -6.21
CA SER A 149 18.71 3.64 -4.99
C SER A 149 18.33 2.65 -3.90
N VAL A 150 19.31 1.91 -3.41
CA VAL A 150 19.14 0.76 -2.51
C VAL A 150 19.80 1.07 -1.18
N THR A 151 19.03 1.02 -0.10
CA THR A 151 19.54 1.25 1.27
C THR A 151 19.53 -0.04 2.07
N SER A 152 20.65 -0.31 2.75
CA SER A 152 20.80 -1.48 3.61
C SER A 152 20.44 -1.21 5.07
N ASP A 153 20.35 -2.28 5.85
CA ASP A 153 20.24 -2.26 7.31
C ASP A 153 21.43 -1.61 8.02
N LEU A 154 22.62 -1.75 7.47
CA LEU A 154 23.83 -1.09 7.96
C LEU A 154 23.91 0.40 7.55
N GLY A 155 22.86 0.95 6.93
CA GLY A 155 22.83 2.35 6.50
C GLY A 155 23.77 2.67 5.35
N MET A 156 24.11 1.67 4.53
CA MET A 156 24.86 1.86 3.27
C MET A 156 23.88 2.17 2.14
N LEU A 157 24.29 3.04 1.22
CA LEU A 157 23.49 3.37 0.04
C LEU A 157 24.26 2.92 -1.20
N ARG A 158 23.61 2.16 -2.07
CA ARG A 158 24.14 1.79 -3.39
C ARG A 158 23.17 2.19 -4.47
N MET A 159 23.72 2.62 -5.60
CA MET A 159 22.95 2.93 -6.78
C MET A 159 23.25 1.96 -7.90
N PHE A 160 22.19 1.43 -8.47
CA PHE A 160 22.26 0.56 -9.62
C PHE A 160 21.58 1.23 -10.80
N VAL A 161 22.09 0.98 -12.00
CA VAL A 161 21.37 1.24 -13.24
C VAL A 161 20.94 -0.09 -13.80
N PHE A 162 19.62 -0.26 -13.99
CA PHE A 162 19.08 -1.39 -14.73
C PHE A 162 18.99 -1.01 -16.21
N TYR A 163 19.79 -1.68 -17.04
CA TYR A 163 19.92 -1.42 -18.46
C TYR A 163 20.02 -2.73 -19.24
N LYS A 164 19.23 -2.88 -20.31
CA LYS A 164 19.22 -4.09 -21.17
C LYS A 164 19.11 -5.40 -20.38
N GLU A 165 18.20 -5.43 -19.41
CA GLU A 165 17.92 -6.57 -18.54
C GLU A 165 19.04 -6.96 -17.56
N LEU A 166 20.03 -6.08 -17.31
CA LEU A 166 21.12 -6.29 -16.37
C LEU A 166 21.24 -5.16 -15.35
N LEU A 167 21.60 -5.49 -14.12
CA LEU A 167 21.91 -4.55 -13.04
C LEU A 167 23.39 -4.19 -13.04
N TYR A 168 23.67 -2.89 -13.06
CA TYR A 168 25.03 -2.35 -12.97
C TYR A 168 25.18 -1.48 -11.74
N LEU A 169 26.07 -1.85 -10.82
CA LEU A 169 26.44 -1.00 -9.69
C LEU A 169 27.28 0.18 -10.21
N VAL A 170 26.74 1.40 -10.14
CA VAL A 170 27.40 2.61 -10.67
C VAL A 170 27.96 3.50 -9.58
N TRP A 171 27.39 3.45 -8.38
CA TRP A 171 27.81 4.29 -7.27
C TRP A 171 27.47 3.65 -5.92
N SER A 172 28.32 3.91 -4.93
CA SER A 172 28.11 3.46 -3.56
C SER A 172 28.57 4.54 -2.59
N TYR A 173 27.76 4.77 -1.57
CA TYR A 173 28.10 5.57 -0.41
C TYR A 173 28.29 4.64 0.79
N GLU A 174 29.55 4.51 1.19
CA GLU A 174 29.94 3.76 2.38
C GLU A 174 30.18 4.75 3.52
N MET A 175 29.90 4.32 4.77
CA MET A 175 30.17 5.15 5.93
C MET A 175 31.66 5.49 6.01
N GLU A 176 31.99 6.78 6.06
CA GLU A 176 33.32 7.21 6.54
C GLU A 176 33.44 6.83 8.02
N SER A 177 34.42 5.98 8.35
CA SER A 177 34.68 5.48 9.72
C SER A 177 34.78 6.58 10.78
N ASP A 178 35.19 7.79 10.39
CA ASP A 178 35.39 8.93 11.29
C ASP A 178 34.08 9.62 11.71
N LYS A 179 33.01 9.54 10.91
CA LYS A 179 31.79 10.34 11.14
C LYS A 179 30.60 9.56 11.64
N LYS A 180 30.67 8.23 11.74
CA LYS A 180 29.56 7.36 12.21
C LYS A 180 28.17 7.80 11.71
N SER A 181 28.07 8.26 10.46
CA SER A 181 26.85 8.77 9.85
C SER A 181 26.14 7.67 9.04
N THR A 182 24.93 7.30 9.40
CA THR A 182 24.15 6.26 8.71
C THR A 182 23.14 6.89 7.76
N VAL A 183 22.93 6.29 6.59
CA VAL A 183 21.88 6.72 5.67
C VAL A 183 20.51 6.27 6.20
N ILE A 184 19.61 7.23 6.42
CA ILE A 184 18.23 6.96 6.86
C ILE A 184 17.29 6.89 5.67
N LYS A 185 17.47 7.82 4.71
CA LYS A 185 16.58 7.96 3.56
C LYS A 185 17.38 8.44 2.36
N CYS A 186 17.06 7.91 1.19
CA CYS A 186 17.54 8.44 -0.08
C CYS A 186 16.35 8.71 -1.01
N GLU A 187 16.47 9.77 -1.81
CA GLU A 187 15.46 10.10 -2.82
C GLU A 187 16.15 10.73 -4.03
N SER A 188 15.86 10.21 -5.22
CA SER A 188 16.42 10.67 -6.48
C SER A 188 15.43 11.61 -7.17
N SER A 189 15.93 12.61 -7.90
CA SER A 189 15.07 13.48 -8.72
C SER A 189 14.37 12.67 -9.80
N SER A 190 13.25 13.18 -10.33
CA SER A 190 12.42 12.48 -11.32
C SER A 190 13.15 12.06 -12.61
N MET A 191 14.32 12.64 -12.90
CA MET A 191 15.15 12.33 -14.07
C MET A 191 16.50 11.70 -13.69
N GLY A 192 16.72 11.42 -12.40
CA GLY A 192 17.98 10.84 -11.90
C GLY A 192 19.20 11.76 -11.97
N ASP A 193 19.01 13.07 -12.14
CA ASP A 193 20.13 14.04 -12.22
C ASP A 193 20.71 14.41 -10.85
N TYR A 194 19.89 14.28 -9.80
CA TYR A 194 20.25 14.62 -8.43
C TYR A 194 19.76 13.56 -7.47
N VAL A 195 20.47 13.41 -6.35
CA VAL A 195 20.03 12.61 -5.21
C VAL A 195 20.14 13.42 -3.92
N GLY A 196 19.12 13.34 -3.08
CA GLY A 196 19.15 13.75 -1.69
C GLY A 196 19.37 12.55 -0.78
N ILE A 197 20.33 12.66 0.14
CA ILE A 197 20.68 11.62 1.11
C ILE A 197 20.53 12.19 2.50
N GLY A 198 19.54 11.69 3.25
CA GLY A 198 19.36 12.00 4.66
C GLY A 198 20.28 11.14 5.51
N LEU A 199 21.16 11.79 6.25
CA LEU A 199 22.16 11.17 7.11
C LEU A 199 21.87 11.50 8.57
N GLU A 200 22.12 10.55 9.46
CA GLU A 200 22.08 10.77 10.90
C GLU A 200 23.34 10.24 11.57
N ASN A 201 23.86 11.02 12.50
CA ASN A 201 24.86 10.57 13.45
C ASN A 201 24.19 10.34 14.81
N VAL A 202 23.95 9.07 15.12
CA VAL A 202 23.30 8.64 16.37
C VAL A 202 24.12 9.06 17.61
N SER A 203 25.44 9.20 17.50
CA SER A 203 26.31 9.55 18.64
C SER A 203 26.22 11.03 19.02
N ILE A 204 26.01 11.92 18.03
CA ILE A 204 25.96 13.38 18.23
C ILE A 204 24.50 13.89 18.17
N HIS A 205 23.55 13.03 17.80
CA HIS A 205 22.13 13.36 17.56
C HIS A 205 21.95 14.47 16.52
N GLU A 206 22.77 14.44 15.48
CA GLU A 206 22.69 15.37 14.36
C GLU A 206 22.14 14.65 13.12
N THR A 207 21.26 15.33 12.41
CA THR A 207 20.70 14.88 11.13
C THR A 207 20.90 15.97 10.11
N TRP A 208 21.39 15.60 8.92
CA TRP A 208 21.58 16.54 7.82
C TRP A 208 21.22 15.89 6.48
N LEU A 209 21.18 16.72 5.43
CA LEU A 209 20.84 16.32 4.08
C LEU A 209 22.01 16.67 3.16
N ASP A 210 22.57 15.66 2.50
CA ASP A 210 23.54 15.85 1.44
C ASP A 210 22.86 15.76 0.07
N LEU A 211 23.17 16.71 -0.81
CA LEU A 211 22.64 16.79 -2.17
C LEU A 211 23.78 16.59 -3.15
N TYR A 212 23.68 15.53 -3.97
CA TYR A 212 24.68 15.21 -4.99
C TYR A 212 24.08 15.36 -6.39
N LYS A 213 24.88 15.89 -7.31
CA LYS A 213 24.60 15.83 -8.75
C LYS A 213 25.18 14.53 -9.29
N LEU A 214 24.34 13.70 -9.90
CA LEU A 214 24.74 12.41 -10.42
C LEU A 214 25.33 12.55 -11.84
N PRO A 215 26.46 11.89 -12.16
CA PRO A 215 27.06 11.91 -13.49
C PRO A 215 26.37 10.92 -14.44
N ARG A 216 25.03 10.97 -14.49
CA ARG A 216 24.16 10.07 -15.25
C ARG A 216 24.62 9.87 -16.69
N GLU A 217 24.89 10.95 -17.42
CA GLU A 217 25.31 10.86 -18.82
C GLU A 217 26.62 10.09 -19.01
N SER A 218 27.53 10.18 -18.04
CA SER A 218 28.79 9.42 -18.06
C SER A 218 28.49 7.95 -17.86
N TRP A 219 27.67 7.61 -16.86
CA TRP A 219 27.27 6.24 -16.59
C TRP A 219 26.61 5.58 -17.81
N LEU A 220 25.70 6.28 -18.48
CA LEU A 220 25.01 5.73 -19.66
C LEU A 220 25.98 5.45 -20.82
N LYS A 221 26.91 6.37 -21.11
CA LYS A 221 27.95 6.17 -22.13
C LYS A 221 28.86 4.98 -21.80
N ASP A 222 29.27 4.86 -20.53
CA ASP A 222 30.09 3.75 -20.08
C ASP A 222 29.33 2.43 -20.22
N LEU A 223 28.05 2.38 -19.85
CA LEU A 223 27.21 1.20 -19.98
C LEU A 223 26.97 0.78 -21.44
N GLU A 224 26.76 1.74 -22.35
CA GLU A 224 26.68 1.46 -23.79
C GLU A 224 27.97 0.83 -24.33
N SER A 225 29.12 1.33 -23.88
CA SER A 225 30.42 0.78 -24.28
C SER A 225 30.62 -0.66 -23.75
N VAL A 226 30.28 -0.90 -22.49
CA VAL A 226 30.37 -2.22 -21.84
C VAL A 226 29.44 -3.20 -22.54
N TYR A 227 28.20 -2.79 -22.82
CA TYR A 227 27.24 -3.63 -23.51
C TYR A 227 27.70 -3.99 -24.93
N SER A 228 28.29 -3.05 -25.66
CA SER A 228 28.81 -3.30 -27.01
C SER A 228 29.93 -4.35 -27.00
N VAL A 229 30.88 -4.22 -26.07
CA VAL A 229 31.96 -5.21 -25.90
C VAL A 229 31.42 -6.57 -25.47
N MET A 230 30.43 -6.60 -24.56
CA MET A 230 29.80 -7.84 -24.11
C MET A 230 29.09 -8.55 -25.26
N LYS A 231 28.36 -7.81 -26.09
CA LYS A 231 27.65 -8.33 -27.28
C LYS A 231 28.62 -8.94 -28.29
N GLU A 232 29.76 -8.30 -28.54
CA GLU A 232 30.81 -8.83 -29.43
C GLU A 232 31.43 -10.12 -28.88
N ARG A 233 31.67 -10.20 -27.56
CA ARG A 233 32.19 -11.43 -26.94
C ARG A 233 31.21 -12.59 -27.05
N ILE A 234 29.91 -12.32 -26.85
CA ILE A 234 28.87 -13.34 -26.97
C ILE A 234 28.77 -13.84 -28.42
N SER A 235 28.82 -12.93 -29.41
CA SER A 235 28.77 -13.33 -30.81
C SER A 235 30.00 -14.12 -31.25
N ALA A 236 31.20 -13.74 -30.79
CA ALA A 236 32.44 -14.47 -31.02
C ALA A 236 32.43 -15.86 -30.36
N ALA A 237 31.94 -15.96 -29.12
CA ALA A 237 31.81 -17.24 -28.41
C ALA A 237 30.80 -18.16 -29.10
N ALA A 238 29.67 -17.63 -29.57
CA ALA A 238 28.68 -18.40 -30.32
C ALA A 238 29.26 -18.91 -31.66
N ALA A 239 30.00 -18.07 -32.39
CA ALA A 239 30.67 -18.47 -33.62
C ALA A 239 31.73 -19.57 -33.39
N ALA A 240 32.50 -19.46 -32.30
CA ALA A 240 33.49 -20.48 -31.91
C ALA A 240 32.82 -21.82 -31.53
N ALA A 241 31.68 -21.78 -30.81
CA ALA A 241 30.92 -22.98 -30.44
C ALA A 241 30.30 -23.70 -31.66
N VAL A 242 29.89 -22.95 -32.68
CA VAL A 242 29.42 -23.51 -33.96
C VAL A 242 30.57 -24.18 -34.71
N SER A 243 31.76 -23.56 -34.75
CA SER A 243 32.95 -24.13 -35.41
C SER A 243 33.38 -25.47 -34.78
N LEU A 244 33.37 -25.57 -33.45
CA LEU A 244 33.69 -26.80 -32.71
C LEU A 244 32.70 -27.96 -32.97
N ARG A 245 31.43 -27.67 -33.26
CA ARG A 245 30.43 -28.69 -33.62
C ARG A 245 30.57 -29.21 -35.05
N THR A 246 31.34 -28.54 -35.91
CA THR A 246 31.53 -28.92 -37.31
C THR A 246 32.80 -29.73 -37.58
N LEU A 247 33.61 -30.03 -36.55
CA LEU A 247 34.78 -30.91 -36.70
C LEU A 247 34.29 -32.35 -36.96
N PRO A 248 34.65 -32.98 -38.09
CA PRO A 248 34.29 -34.36 -38.35
C PRO A 248 34.99 -35.26 -37.33
N SER A 249 34.21 -36.16 -36.70
CA SER A 249 34.71 -37.23 -35.84
C SER A 249 35.82 -37.98 -36.59
N ALA A 250 37.07 -37.76 -36.17
CA ALA A 250 38.20 -38.51 -36.66
C ALA A 250 37.99 -39.96 -36.22
N ARG A 251 37.55 -40.81 -37.17
CA ARG A 251 37.52 -42.26 -37.00
C ARG A 251 38.93 -42.73 -36.66
N VAL A 252 39.10 -43.20 -35.44
CA VAL A 252 40.24 -44.00 -34.99
C VAL A 252 40.28 -45.25 -35.87
N LEU A 253 41.24 -45.32 -36.78
CA LEU A 253 41.57 -46.55 -37.50
C LEU A 253 42.41 -47.42 -36.56
N GLN A 254 41.96 -48.67 -36.41
CA GLN A 254 42.60 -49.75 -35.67
C GLN A 254 43.98 -50.12 -36.22
#